data_AF-S6B8N0-F1
#
_entry.id   AF-S6B8N0-F1
#
_cell.length_a   1.000
_cell.length_b   1.000
_cell.length_c   1.000
_cell.angle_alpha   90.00
_cell.angle_beta   90.00
_cell.angle_gamma   90.00
#
_symmetry.space_group_name_H-M   'P 1'
#
loop_
_entity.id
_entity.type
_entity.pdbx_description
1 polymer ?
#
loop_
_entity_poly.entity_id
_entity_poly.type
_entity_poly.pdbx_seq_one_letter_code
_entity_poly.pdbx_strand_id
1 'polypeptide(L)'
;MAREIASGKRLDENTPAVNIANGVHSDSWSVEQQSEFEAALVKYPSSLDPASRWRLIASEVRGKTPKECLSRFKMIKATIAASSGKN
;
A
#
# COMPACT_ATOMS: atom_id res chain seq x y z
N MET A 1 20.09 -19.51 -52.42
CA MET A 1 19.56 -20.20 -51.22
C MET A 1 19.53 -19.20 -50.07
N ALA A 2 18.46 -18.42 -49.98
CA ALA A 2 18.22 -17.50 -48.87
C ALA A 2 17.44 -18.25 -47.78
N ARG A 3 17.90 -18.14 -46.53
CA ARG A 3 17.16 -18.58 -45.34
C ARG A 3 17.34 -17.52 -44.26
N GLU A 4 16.22 -16.89 -43.94
CA GLU A 4 15.92 -16.08 -42.76
C GLU A 4 16.41 -16.73 -41.46
N ILE A 5 16.74 -15.91 -40.44
CA ILE A 5 16.11 -15.97 -39.12
C ILE A 5 16.00 -14.55 -38.56
N ALA A 6 14.76 -14.12 -38.30
CA ALA A 6 14.41 -12.94 -37.54
C ALA A 6 14.47 -13.24 -36.03
N SER A 7 14.98 -12.29 -35.24
CA SER A 7 14.73 -12.13 -33.81
C SER A 7 15.21 -10.71 -33.46
N GLY A 8 14.36 -9.70 -33.50
CA GLY A 8 13.31 -9.53 -32.50
C GLY A 8 13.92 -9.00 -31.20
N LYS A 9 14.59 -7.84 -31.25
CA LYS A 9 15.04 -7.13 -30.05
C LYS A 9 13.80 -6.59 -29.34
N ARG A 10 13.29 -7.41 -28.43
CA ARG A 10 12.11 -7.15 -27.62
C ARG A 10 12.32 -5.88 -26.80
N LEU A 11 11.40 -4.95 -26.97
CA LEU A 11 11.16 -3.84 -26.06
C LEU A 11 10.73 -4.45 -24.71
N ASP A 12 11.52 -4.23 -23.66
CA ASP A 12 10.98 -4.23 -22.31
C ASP A 12 10.91 -2.78 -21.84
N GLU A 13 9.89 -2.11 -22.37
CA GLU A 13 9.25 -0.98 -21.73
C GLU A 13 8.48 -1.52 -20.52
N ASN A 14 9.17 -1.69 -19.40
CA ASN A 14 8.52 -1.86 -18.11
C ASN A 14 9.20 -0.97 -17.05
N THR A 15 9.16 0.33 -17.29
CA THR A 15 9.28 1.31 -16.19
C THR A 15 7.86 1.72 -15.81
N PRO A 16 7.27 1.18 -14.74
CA PRO A 16 5.98 1.67 -14.27
C PRO A 16 6.13 3.15 -13.90
N ALA A 17 5.26 3.95 -14.50
CA ALA A 17 5.16 5.39 -14.36
C ALA A 17 5.53 5.89 -12.97
N VAL A 18 6.62 6.66 -12.88
CA VAL A 18 6.84 7.59 -11.77
C VAL A 18 5.80 8.69 -11.91
N ASN A 19 4.60 8.41 -11.41
CA ASN A 19 3.49 9.34 -11.32
C ASN A 19 3.93 10.50 -10.43
N ILE A 20 4.24 11.62 -11.09
CA ILE A 20 4.47 12.94 -10.51
C ILE A 20 3.42 13.16 -9.42
N ALA A 21 3.84 13.10 -8.16
CA ALA A 21 2.97 13.16 -6.98
C ALA A 21 2.42 14.58 -6.80
N ASN A 22 1.53 14.96 -7.71
CA ASN A 22 0.53 15.99 -7.50
C ASN A 22 -0.59 15.37 -6.66
N GLY A 23 -0.98 16.05 -5.58
CA GLY A 23 -1.86 15.55 -4.52
C GLY A 23 -3.28 15.22 -5.00
N VAL A 24 -3.45 14.07 -5.66
CA VAL A 24 -4.77 13.49 -5.88
C VAL A 24 -5.05 12.56 -4.72
N HIS A 25 -5.64 13.16 -3.70
CA HIS A 25 -6.42 12.46 -2.68
C HIS A 25 -7.39 11.50 -3.38
N SER A 26 -7.05 10.22 -3.43
CA SER A 26 -8.00 9.20 -3.83
C SER A 26 -7.81 7.99 -2.94
N ASP A 27 -8.93 7.51 -2.45
CA ASP A 27 -9.15 6.41 -1.50
C ASP A 27 -8.43 5.08 -1.83
N SER A 28 -7.74 5.02 -2.96
CA SER A 28 -6.93 3.90 -3.42
C SER A 28 -5.66 3.79 -2.60
N TRP A 29 -5.63 2.82 -1.68
CA TRP A 29 -4.40 2.35 -1.02
C TRP A 29 -3.56 1.59 -2.05
N SER A 30 -2.40 2.14 -2.42
CA SER A 30 -1.43 1.43 -3.25
C SER A 30 -0.81 0.25 -2.48
N VAL A 31 -0.32 -0.76 -3.21
CA VAL A 31 0.33 -1.95 -2.61
C VAL A 31 1.51 -1.55 -1.72
N GLU A 32 2.33 -0.58 -2.16
CA GLU A 32 3.44 -0.04 -1.39
C GLU A 32 2.96 0.62 -0.08
N GLN A 33 1.94 1.48 -0.15
CA GLN A 33 1.37 2.16 1.02
C GLN A 33 0.74 1.18 2.02
N GLN A 34 0.07 0.15 1.52
CA GLN A 34 -0.53 -0.91 2.32
C GLN A 34 0.57 -1.73 3.02
N SER A 35 1.65 -2.07 2.32
CA SER A 35 2.82 -2.74 2.91
C SER A 35 3.53 -1.88 3.96
N GLU A 36 3.73 -0.58 3.71
CA GLU A 36 4.30 0.37 4.68
C GLU A 36 3.42 0.46 5.93
N PHE A 37 2.10 0.48 5.76
CA PHE A 37 1.13 0.54 6.84
C PHE A 37 1.13 -0.72 7.70
N GLU A 38 1.18 -1.90 7.10
CA GLU A 38 1.28 -3.18 7.82
C GLU A 38 2.61 -3.28 8.57
N ALA A 39 3.72 -2.89 7.95
CA ALA A 39 5.01 -2.83 8.61
C ALA A 39 4.99 -1.87 9.80
N ALA A 40 4.40 -0.69 9.64
CA ALA A 40 4.24 0.29 10.71
C ALA A 40 3.31 -0.21 11.84
N LEU A 41 2.26 -0.97 11.53
CA LEU A 41 1.39 -1.57 12.54
C LEU A 41 2.12 -2.58 13.43
N VAL A 42 3.06 -3.34 12.87
CA VAL A 42 3.93 -4.26 13.62
C VAL A 42 4.97 -3.49 14.45
N LYS A 43 5.55 -2.43 13.87
CA LYS A 43 6.56 -1.58 14.51
C LYS A 43 6.01 -0.77 15.69
N TYR A 44 4.77 -0.29 15.59
CA TYR A 44 4.11 0.55 16.60
C TYR A 44 2.95 -0.23 17.25
N PRO A 45 3.21 -0.94 18.36
CA PRO A 45 2.22 -1.78 19.02
C PRO A 45 1.13 -0.93 19.71
N SER A 46 0.02 -1.58 20.07
CA SER A 46 -1.11 -0.97 20.80
C SER A 46 -0.76 -0.51 22.22
N SER A 47 0.43 -0.84 22.73
CA SER A 47 0.95 -0.37 24.02
C SER A 47 1.34 1.12 23.98
N LEU A 48 1.57 1.68 22.79
CA LEU A 48 1.79 3.10 22.61
C LEU A 48 0.46 3.87 22.71
N ASP A 49 0.55 5.12 23.17
CA ASP A 49 -0.57 6.04 23.12
C ASP A 49 -1.21 6.07 21.72
N PRO A 50 -2.53 5.87 21.59
CA PRO A 50 -3.19 5.75 20.30
C PRO A 50 -2.98 6.98 19.41
N ALA A 51 -3.00 8.20 19.95
CA ALA A 51 -2.78 9.40 19.15
C ALA A 51 -1.35 9.42 18.57
N SER A 52 -0.36 9.10 19.39
CA SER A 52 1.05 9.02 18.99
C SER A 52 1.30 7.88 18.01
N ARG A 53 0.70 6.70 18.24
CA ARG A 53 0.77 5.54 17.35
C ARG A 53 0.31 5.87 15.93
N TRP A 54 -0.89 6.45 15.77
CA TRP A 54 -1.40 6.77 14.44
C TRP A 54 -0.60 7.87 13.74
N ARG A 55 -0.07 8.84 14.49
CA ARG A 55 0.85 9.85 13.95
C ARG A 55 2.14 9.23 13.40
N LEU A 56 2.73 8.27 14.13
CA LEU A 56 3.93 7.56 13.70
C LEU A 56 3.64 6.69 12.47
N ILE A 57 2.53 5.95 12.46
CA ILE A 57 2.12 5.13 11.30
C ILE A 57 1.93 6.01 10.06
N ALA A 58 1.22 7.13 10.18
CA ALA A 58 1.02 8.05 9.06
C ALA A 58 2.32 8.72 8.59
N SER A 59 3.34 8.79 9.45
CA SER A 59 4.67 9.27 9.05
C SER A 59 5.44 8.25 8.21
N GLU A 60 5.17 6.96 8.38
CA GLU A 60 5.78 5.91 7.56
C GLU A 60 5.04 5.74 6.21
N VAL A 61 3.73 5.98 6.18
CA VAL A 61 2.90 5.80 4.98
C VAL A 61 2.83 7.10 4.19
N ARG A 62 3.55 7.17 3.07
CA ARG A 62 3.62 8.39 2.26
C ARG A 62 2.26 8.78 1.71
N GLY A 63 1.88 10.05 1.95
CA GLY A 63 0.64 10.62 1.42
C GLY A 63 -0.64 10.16 2.12
N LYS A 64 -0.55 9.52 3.29
CA LYS A 64 -1.71 9.15 4.10
C LYS A 64 -1.69 9.85 5.45
N THR A 65 -2.87 10.14 5.97
CA THR A 65 -3.04 10.80 7.28
C THR A 65 -3.31 9.79 8.39
N PRO A 66 -3.09 10.16 9.67
CA PRO A 66 -3.40 9.28 10.81
C PRO A 66 -4.88 8.88 10.86
N LYS A 67 -5.78 9.77 10.39
CA LYS A 67 -7.22 9.48 10.30
C LYS A 67 -7.52 8.40 9.25
N GLU A 68 -6.90 8.48 8.08
CA GLU A 68 -7.04 7.45 7.03
C GLU A 68 -6.46 6.10 7.47
N CYS A 69 -5.29 6.12 8.13
CA CYS A 69 -4.65 4.93 8.71
C CYS A 69 -5.59 4.22 9.70
N LEU A 70 -6.22 4.99 10.60
CA LEU A 70 -7.19 4.46 11.56
C LEU A 70 -8.44 3.90 10.86
N SER A 71 -8.97 4.60 9.85
CA SER A 71 -10.14 4.15 9.10
C SER A 71 -9.86 2.82 8.38
N ARG A 72 -8.70 2.72 7.73
CA ARG A 72 -8.24 1.50 7.07
C ARG A 72 -8.06 0.34 8.05
N PHE A 73 -7.47 0.59 9.22
CA PHE A 73 -7.34 -0.41 10.28
C PHE A 73 -8.70 -0.95 10.74
N LYS A 74 -9.68 -0.07 10.95
CA LYS A 74 -11.04 -0.46 11.35
C LYS A 74 -11.71 -1.31 10.28
N MET A 75 -11.57 -0.95 9.00
CA MET A 75 -12.07 -1.74 7.88
C MET A 75 -11.44 -3.14 7.85
N ILE A 76 -10.11 -3.25 7.92
CA ILE A 76 -9.41 -4.53 7.94
C ILE A 76 -9.87 -5.40 9.13
N LYS A 77 -9.95 -4.82 10.33
CA LYS A 77 -10.47 -5.53 11.51
C LYS A 77 -11.90 -6.01 11.34
N ALA A 78 -12.78 -5.18 10.75
CA ALA A 78 -14.15 -5.56 10.47
C ALA A 78 -14.22 -6.70 9.44
N THR A 79 -13.40 -6.66 8.38
CA THR A 79 -13.32 -7.72 7.36
C THR A 79 -12.80 -9.03 7.95
N ILE A 80 -11.76 -8.99 8.79
CA ILE A 80 -11.22 -10.18 9.46
C ILE A 80 -12.26 -10.76 10.44
N ALA A 81 -12.89 -9.90 11.26
CA ALA A 81 -13.93 -10.33 12.19
C ALA A 81 -15.14 -10.93 11.47
N ALA A 82 -15.57 -10.32 10.36
CA ALA A 82 -16.67 -10.82 9.53
C ALA A 82 -16.32 -12.15 8.83
N SER A 83 -15.06 -12.32 8.41
CA SER A 83 -14.60 -13.55 7.76
C SER A 83 -14.36 -14.70 8.75
N SER A 84 -14.17 -14.41 10.04
CA SER A 84 -13.90 -15.43 11.07
C SER A 84 -15.17 -15.96 11.78
N GLY A 85 -16.36 -15.52 11.37
CA GLY A 85 -17.63 -15.79 12.07
C GLY A 85 -18.52 -16.91 11.51
N LYS A 86 -18.07 -17.69 10.53
CA LYS A 86 -18.85 -18.81 9.96
C LYS A 86 -17.94 -19.93 9.47
N ASN A 87 -17.59 -20.88 10.34
CA ASN A 87 -17.62 -22.32 10.02
C ASN A 87 -17.60 -23.16 11.29
#